data_AF-A0A452YQC4-F1
#
_entry.id   AF-A0A452YQC4-F1
#
_cell.length_a   1.000
_cell.length_b   1.000
_cell.length_c   1.000
_cell.angle_alpha   90.00
_cell.angle_beta   90.00
_cell.angle_gamma   90.00
#
_symmetry.space_group_name_H-M   'P 1'
#
loop_
_entity.id
_entity.type
_entity.pdbx_description
1 polymer ?
#
loop_
_entity_poly.entity_id
_entity_poly.type
_entity_poly.pdbx_seq_one_letter_code
_entity_poly.pdbx_strand_id
1 'polypeptide(L)'
;LHRTRTPALLLKLDIAKAFDSVSWEYLIELLQKLGFSRQWIDWIALLLSTSSSACLLNGVLGNCFLHMRGLRQGDPLSPLLFILCIDSLHRLL
;
A
#
# COMPACT_ATOMS: atom_id res chain seq x y z
N LEU A 1 -24.16 22.47 3.71
CA LEU A 1 -23.12 23.45 3.31
C LEU A 1 -23.73 24.70 2.66
N HIS A 2 -24.42 24.66 1.51
CA HIS A 2 -25.01 25.88 0.93
C HIS A 2 -26.33 26.35 1.58
N ARG A 3 -26.95 25.51 2.42
CA ARG A 3 -28.28 25.75 3.02
C ARG A 3 -28.22 26.25 4.48
N THR A 4 -27.05 26.18 5.10
CA THR A 4 -26.76 26.65 6.46
C THR A 4 -25.60 27.63 6.31
N ARG A 5 -25.75 28.92 6.64
CA ARG A 5 -24.69 29.95 6.51
C ARG A 5 -23.52 29.75 7.50
N THR A 6 -23.16 28.50 7.76
CA THR A 6 -22.05 28.08 8.60
C THR A 6 -20.77 28.14 7.77
N PRO A 7 -19.75 28.94 8.17
CA PRO A 7 -18.46 28.91 7.53
C PRO A 7 -17.86 27.50 7.66
N ALA A 8 -17.33 26.98 6.55
CA ALA A 8 -16.74 25.65 6.49
C ALA A 8 -15.41 25.70 5.73
N LEU A 9 -14.48 24.85 6.13
CA LEU A 9 -13.19 24.65 5.48
C LEU A 9 -13.10 23.21 4.99
N LEU A 10 -12.67 23.01 3.76
CA LEU A 10 -12.37 21.70 3.19
C LEU A 10 -10.86 21.53 3.11
N LEU A 11 -10.34 20.48 3.75
CA LEU A 11 -8.96 20.04 3.58
C LEU A 11 -8.94 18.81 2.68
N LYS A 12 -8.24 18.89 1.56
CA LYS A 12 -8.00 17.76 0.66
C LYS A 12 -6.54 17.33 0.79
N LEU A 13 -6.31 16.09 1.21
CA LEU A 13 -4.99 15.48 1.28
C LEU A 13 -4.86 14.43 0.17
N ASP A 14 -3.71 14.42 -0.50
CA ASP A 14 -3.38 13.46 -1.55
C ASP A 14 -2.06 12.77 -1.20
N ILE A 15 -2.00 11.45 -1.36
CA ILE A 15 -0.82 10.65 -1.01
C ILE A 15 -0.06 10.34 -2.30
N ALA A 16 1.09 10.98 -2.46
CA ALA A 16 1.97 10.72 -3.59
C ALA A 16 2.39 9.25 -3.62
N LYS A 17 2.16 8.58 -4.75
CA LYS A 17 2.54 7.18 -4.99
C LYS A 17 2.07 6.23 -3.89
N ALA A 18 0.80 6.33 -3.52
CA ALA A 18 0.21 5.65 -2.36
C ALA A 18 0.53 4.14 -2.27
N PHE A 19 0.48 3.40 -3.38
CA PHE A 19 0.84 1.99 -3.39
C PHE A 19 2.34 1.76 -3.27
N ASP A 20 3.17 2.55 -3.94
CA ASP A 20 4.63 2.37 -3.97
C ASP A 20 5.30 2.78 -2.64
N SER A 21 4.60 3.58 -1.82
CA SER A 21 5.14 4.13 -0.57
C SER A 21 4.92 3.24 0.65
N VAL A 22 4.12 2.17 0.55
CA VAL A 22 3.85 1.25 1.67
C VAL A 22 5.13 0.55 2.12
N SER A 23 5.53 0.74 3.37
CA SER A 23 6.63 -0.02 3.99
C SER A 23 6.17 -1.46 4.29
N TRP A 24 6.98 -2.43 3.88
CA TRP A 24 6.71 -3.85 4.14
C TRP A 24 6.83 -4.19 5.63
N GLU A 25 7.83 -3.66 6.32
CA GLU A 25 8.02 -3.86 7.77
C GLU A 25 6.77 -3.42 8.53
N TYR A 26 6.30 -2.21 8.21
CA TYR A 26 5.08 -1.66 8.78
C TYR A 26 3.84 -2.50 8.47
N LEU A 27 3.65 -2.95 7.22
CA LEU A 27 2.51 -3.79 6.85
C LEU A 27 2.53 -5.12 7.62
N ILE A 28 3.70 -5.75 7.77
CA ILE A 28 3.84 -7.01 8.52
C ILE A 28 3.52 -6.79 10.02
N GLU A 29 4.05 -5.73 10.63
CA GLU A 29 3.72 -5.37 12.01
C GLU A 29 2.22 -5.07 12.19
N LEU A 30 1.60 -4.40 11.23
CA LEU A 30 0.18 -4.10 11.25
C LEU A 30 -0.66 -5.38 11.22
N LEU A 31 -0.35 -6.32 10.32
CA LEU A 31 -1.05 -7.60 10.23
C LEU A 31 -0.92 -8.40 11.54
N GLN A 32 0.26 -8.38 12.18
CA GLN A 32 0.46 -8.97 13.51
C GLN A 32 -0.45 -8.31 14.56
N LYS A 33 -0.51 -6.98 14.60
CA LYS A 33 -1.38 -6.23 15.54
C LYS A 33 -2.87 -6.46 15.30
N LEU A 34 -3.27 -6.69 14.05
CA LEU A 34 -4.64 -7.03 13.69
C LEU A 34 -5.02 -8.49 13.99
N GLY A 35 -4.07 -9.31 14.47
CA GLY A 35 -4.31 -10.68 14.90
C GLY A 35 -4.35 -11.70 13.75
N PHE A 36 -3.76 -11.39 12.59
CA PHE A 36 -3.63 -12.37 11.51
C PHE A 36 -2.76 -13.55 11.94
N SER A 37 -3.09 -14.74 11.45
CA SER A 37 -2.29 -15.93 11.77
C SER A 37 -0.89 -15.83 11.17
N ARG A 38 0.08 -16.49 11.83
CA ARG A 38 1.47 -16.52 11.39
C ARG A 38 1.61 -16.99 9.93
N GLN A 39 0.86 -18.04 9.57
CA GLN A 39 0.82 -18.58 8.22
C GLN A 39 0.41 -17.52 7.18
N TRP A 40 -0.60 -16.71 7.48
CA TRP A 40 -1.07 -15.66 6.57
C TRP A 40 -0.03 -14.56 6.40
N ILE A 41 0.63 -14.17 7.49
CA ILE A 41 1.68 -13.17 7.49
C ILE A 41 2.90 -13.66 6.69
N ASP A 42 3.28 -14.92 6.85
CA ASP A 42 4.40 -15.52 6.11
C ASP A 42 4.09 -15.60 4.60
N TRP A 43 2.83 -15.87 4.20
CA TRP A 43 2.42 -15.80 2.79
C TRP A 43 2.54 -14.39 2.21
N ILE A 44 2.07 -13.36 2.94
CA ILE A 44 2.23 -11.98 2.49
C ILE A 44 3.70 -11.60 2.42
N ALA A 45 4.52 -11.94 3.42
CA ALA A 45 5.95 -11.68 3.41
C ALA A 45 6.65 -12.33 2.21
N LEU A 46 6.26 -13.56 1.85
CA LEU A 46 6.78 -14.27 0.68
C LEU A 46 6.36 -13.57 -0.63
N LEU A 47 5.10 -13.18 -0.76
CA LEU A 47 4.60 -12.45 -1.95
C LEU A 47 5.35 -11.13 -2.16
N LEU A 48 5.60 -10.39 -1.07
CA LEU A 48 6.33 -9.12 -1.13
C LEU A 48 7.80 -9.34 -1.48
N SER A 49 8.51 -10.20 -0.74
CA SER A 49 9.96 -10.40 -0.90
C SER A 49 10.37 -11.02 -2.23
N THR A 50 9.46 -11.72 -2.90
CA THR A 50 9.70 -12.30 -4.24
C THR A 50 9.26 -11.38 -5.38
N SER A 51 8.67 -10.22 -5.07
CA SER A 51 8.20 -9.28 -6.09
C SER A 51 9.37 -8.62 -6.82
N SER A 52 9.28 -8.61 -8.15
CA SER A 52 10.30 -8.03 -9.02
C SER A 52 9.67 -7.38 -10.25
N SER A 53 10.41 -6.50 -10.91
CA SER A 53 9.97 -5.88 -12.17
C SER A 53 11.14 -5.64 -13.11
N ALA A 54 10.84 -5.53 -14.40
CA ALA A 54 11.79 -5.16 -15.43
C ALA A 54 11.13 -4.13 -16.35
N CYS A 55 11.90 -3.15 -16.82
CA CYS A 55 11.41 -2.14 -17.74
C CYS A 55 11.44 -2.69 -19.16
N LEU A 56 10.30 -2.69 -19.85
CA LEU A 56 10.22 -2.99 -21.28
C LEU A 56 10.32 -1.69 -22.07
N LEU A 57 11.43 -1.48 -22.78
CA LEU A 57 11.68 -0.27 -23.57
C LEU A 57 11.77 -0.65 -25.05
N ASN A 58 10.86 -0.14 -25.88
CA ASN A 58 10.82 -0.41 -27.32
C ASN A 58 10.84 -1.91 -27.68
N GLY A 59 10.15 -2.74 -26.89
CA GLY A 59 10.12 -4.20 -27.06
C GLY A 59 11.34 -4.95 -26.52
N VAL A 60 12.34 -4.25 -25.99
CA VAL A 60 13.52 -4.86 -25.35
C VAL A 60 13.31 -4.86 -23.84
N LEU A 61 13.32 -6.05 -23.24
CA LEU A 61 13.22 -6.20 -21.79
C LEU A 61 14.56 -5.85 -21.16
N GLY A 62 14.56 -4.89 -20.23
CA GLY A 62 15.73 -4.52 -19.45
C GLY A 62 16.01 -5.50 -18.30
N ASN A 63 16.96 -5.13 -17.45
CA ASN A 63 17.31 -5.93 -16.28
C ASN A 63 16.17 -5.97 -15.27
N CYS A 64 16.01 -7.12 -14.61
CA CYS A 64 15.08 -7.29 -13.51
C CYS A 64 15.66 -6.66 -12.23
N PHE A 65 14.80 -6.01 -11.45
CA PHE A 65 15.11 -5.49 -10.13
C PHE A 65 14.06 -5.96 -9.12
N LEU A 66 14.52 -6.27 -7.91
CA LEU A 66 13.65 -6.64 -6.80
C LEU A 66 12.98 -5.42 -6.22
N HIS A 67 11.75 -5.60 -5.74
CA HIS A 67 11.08 -4.59 -4.96
C HIS A 67 11.62 -4.62 -3.53
N MET A 68 11.60 -3.46 -2.87
CA MET A 68 12.02 -3.31 -1.46
C MET A 68 10.93 -2.66 -0.59
N ARG A 69 9.87 -2.16 -1.24
CA ARG A 69 8.72 -1.52 -0.64
C ARG A 69 7.59 -1.45 -1.67
N GLY A 70 6.41 -1.09 -1.18
CA GLY A 70 5.25 -0.83 -1.99
C GLY A 70 4.45 -2.09 -2.31
N LEU A 71 3.26 -1.87 -2.85
CA LEU A 71 2.32 -2.91 -3.26
C LEU A 71 2.20 -2.88 -4.78
N ARG A 72 2.12 -4.06 -5.39
CA ARG A 72 2.07 -4.17 -6.85
C ARG A 72 0.72 -3.68 -7.37
N GLN A 73 0.73 -2.65 -8.20
CA GLN A 73 -0.47 -2.21 -8.90
C GLN A 73 -0.94 -3.28 -9.89
N GLY A 74 -2.25 -3.55 -9.90
CA GLY A 74 -2.86 -4.61 -10.70
C GLY A 74 -2.89 -5.99 -10.02
N ASP A 75 -2.27 -6.15 -8.84
CA ASP A 75 -2.48 -7.32 -7.98
C ASP A 75 -3.83 -7.19 -7.23
N PRO A 76 -4.73 -8.18 -7.30
CA PRO A 76 -5.99 -8.18 -6.57
C PRO A 76 -5.88 -7.99 -5.06
N LEU A 77 -4.77 -8.40 -4.42
CA LEU A 77 -4.58 -8.25 -2.97
C LEU A 77 -4.12 -6.85 -2.55
N SER A 78 -3.39 -6.16 -3.43
CA SER A 78 -2.80 -4.84 -3.11
C SER A 78 -3.81 -3.81 -2.62
N PRO A 79 -5.01 -3.64 -3.21
CA PRO A 79 -6.01 -2.70 -2.69
C PRO A 79 -6.45 -3.02 -1.25
N LEU A 80 -6.60 -4.29 -0.90
CA LEU A 80 -7.03 -4.71 0.44
C LEU A 80 -5.93 -4.44 1.48
N LEU A 81 -4.68 -4.79 1.16
CA LEU A 81 -3.53 -4.50 2.01
C LEU A 81 -3.35 -2.99 2.21
N PHE A 82 -3.55 -2.20 1.15
CA PHE A 82 -3.48 -0.75 1.22
C PHE A 82 -4.57 -0.15 2.13
N ILE A 83 -5.81 -0.67 2.08
CA ILE A 83 -6.89 -0.25 2.98
C ILE A 83 -6.53 -0.49 4.44
N LEU A 84 -5.93 -1.63 4.76
CA LEU A 84 -5.47 -1.91 6.14
C LEU A 84 -4.43 -0.88 6.58
N CYS A 85 -3.43 -0.61 5.75
CA CYS A 85 -2.41 0.40 6.03
C CYS A 85 -3.03 1.77 6.31
N ILE A 86 -3.89 2.28 5.41
CA ILE A 86 -4.43 3.63 5.54
C ILE A 86 -5.42 3.77 6.72
N ASP A 87 -6.12 2.71 7.12
CA ASP A 87 -7.06 2.76 8.25
C ASP A 87 -6.36 3.19 9.55
N SER A 88 -5.15 2.70 9.81
CA SER A 88 -4.41 3.12 11.01
C SER A 88 -3.93 4.57 10.95
N LEU A 89 -3.64 5.10 9.75
CA LEU A 89 -3.31 6.52 9.56
C LEU A 89 -4.56 7.39 9.77
N HIS A 90 -5.73 6.92 9.31
CA HIS A 90 -7.01 7.58 9.58
C HIS A 90 -7.35 7.62 11.07
N ARG A 91 -6.98 6.60 11.86
CA ARG A 91 -7.17 6.62 13.32
C ARG A 91 -6.23 7.56 14.06
N LEU A 92 -5.12 7.97 13.43
CA LEU A 92 -4.11 8.84 14.03
C LEU A 92 -4.40 10.34 13.75
N LEU A 93 -5.12 10.63 12.66
CA LEU A 93 -5.55 11.97 12.26
C LEU A 93 -6.94 12.32 12.81
#